data_AF-A0A9P4WZI7-F1
#
_entry.id   AF-A0A9P4WZI7-F1
#
_cell.length_a   1.000
_cell.length_b   1.000
_cell.length_c   1.000
_cell.angle_alpha   90.00
_cell.angle_beta   90.00
_cell.angle_gamma   90.00
#
_symmetry.space_group_name_H-M   'P 1'
#
loop_
_entity.id
_entity.type
_entity.pdbx_description
1 polymer ?
#
loop_
_entity_poly.entity_id
_entity_poly.type
_entity_poly.pdbx_seq_one_letter_code
_entity_poly.pdbx_strand_id
1 'polypeptide(L)'
;MATEEASRPKFDNLPGIDTAPDVYETPELAEDVSTIQASTAISESDYGSDSNDVGLSHQRVQADQARNRFQTSRVDANGVDFSDNAAGGRAYRTYARQRRRGEILGEDSDEEQESFSRKLMRVKRELQELEDEYEQRKQSGDKSQIEERDAKEVMDLISDKVDEIYAGRRGGAEPLLDRTIQKFNSYEPFSPSSKITTAIANQPPLPGSQIQRSQLEHVLSQAAEFDKRITHMENNLGLNSTTLPETSEDSTFPVFTTLQRLEQTLGAIGDASTNNLDGASQQIKKLMEEAEDLKEARLEASRAGISDDTPTPDQEAKINALYGTLPSIDKLSPVLPLVLERLRTLRLVHTSAWQADEVLTELESRQSKQEEEIKKWEQQLDLVEEDIKKHEKAVQGNVKVVGEDIKMLEEKIAKLLAEGKE
;
A
#
# COMPACT_ATOMS: atom_id res chain seq x y z
N MET A 1 46.73 -27.60 7.89
CA MET A 1 45.98 -28.87 7.81
C MET A 1 45.21 -28.76 6.51
N ALA A 2 45.67 -29.43 5.46
CA ALA A 2 45.09 -29.30 4.12
C ALA A 2 43.70 -29.93 4.14
N THR A 3 42.67 -29.11 3.96
CA THR A 3 41.32 -29.58 3.68
C THR A 3 41.31 -30.08 2.23
N GLU A 4 41.48 -31.39 2.04
CA GLU A 4 41.14 -32.01 0.75
C GLU A 4 39.66 -31.75 0.48
N GLU A 5 39.37 -30.82 -0.42
CA GLU A 5 38.01 -30.54 -0.87
C GLU A 5 37.42 -31.76 -1.56
N ALA A 6 36.16 -32.05 -1.24
CA ALA A 6 35.42 -33.17 -1.81
C ALA A 6 35.27 -33.01 -3.33
N SER A 7 35.62 -34.06 -4.08
CA SER A 7 35.45 -34.17 -5.53
C SER A 7 34.03 -33.75 -5.96
N ARG A 8 33.94 -32.75 -6.85
CA ARG A 8 32.66 -32.27 -7.39
C ARG A 8 32.35 -33.05 -8.68
N PRO A 9 31.41 -34.01 -8.68
CA PRO A 9 31.21 -34.97 -9.78
C PRO A 9 30.77 -34.34 -11.11
N LYS A 10 30.32 -33.07 -11.08
CA LYS A 10 29.99 -32.30 -12.28
C LYS A 10 31.23 -31.92 -13.10
N PHE A 11 32.38 -31.82 -12.45
CA PHE A 11 33.59 -31.26 -13.04
C PHE A 11 34.63 -32.33 -13.35
N ASP A 12 34.68 -33.46 -12.64
CA ASP A 12 35.68 -34.55 -12.81
C ASP A 12 35.96 -35.03 -14.26
N ASN A 13 35.02 -34.86 -15.19
CA ASN A 13 35.17 -35.25 -16.59
C ASN A 13 35.84 -34.19 -17.49
N LEU A 14 36.11 -32.99 -16.99
CA LEU A 14 36.78 -31.93 -17.76
C LEU A 14 38.30 -31.98 -17.54
N PRO A 15 39.12 -32.06 -18.60
CA PRO A 15 40.57 -31.97 -18.46
C PRO A 15 40.99 -30.54 -18.07
N GLY A 16 41.87 -30.42 -17.06
CA GLY A 16 42.47 -29.13 -16.67
C GLY A 16 41.75 -28.39 -15.54
N ILE A 17 41.00 -29.09 -14.67
CA ILE A 17 40.45 -28.48 -13.46
C ILE A 17 41.55 -28.29 -12.42
N ASP A 18 41.60 -27.09 -11.87
CA ASP A 18 42.49 -26.74 -10.79
C ASP A 18 42.00 -27.36 -9.47
N THR A 19 42.86 -28.14 -8.81
CA THR A 19 42.61 -28.73 -7.47
C THR A 19 43.35 -27.95 -6.38
N ALA A 20 43.87 -26.77 -6.70
CA ALA A 20 44.40 -25.84 -5.73
C ALA A 20 43.28 -25.33 -4.78
N PRO A 21 43.63 -24.78 -3.61
CA PRO A 21 42.64 -24.22 -2.69
C PRO A 21 41.80 -23.13 -3.38
N ASP A 22 40.47 -23.20 -3.19
CA ASP A 22 39.47 -22.28 -3.78
C ASP A 22 39.71 -20.80 -3.36
N VAL A 23 40.24 -20.60 -2.16
CA VAL A 23 40.47 -19.26 -1.59
C VAL A 23 41.92 -19.12 -1.11
N TYR A 24 42.62 -18.14 -1.71
CA TYR A 24 43.92 -17.67 -1.23
C TYR A 24 43.74 -16.35 -0.51
N GLU A 25 43.40 -16.42 0.78
CA GLU A 25 43.25 -15.25 1.63
C GLU A 25 44.50 -14.99 2.48
N THR A 26 44.74 -13.72 2.78
CA THR A 26 45.66 -13.35 3.84
C THR A 26 45.08 -13.83 5.18
N PRO A 27 45.92 -14.32 6.12
CA PRO A 27 45.42 -14.74 7.42
C PRO A 27 44.58 -13.63 8.04
N GLU A 28 43.40 -13.99 8.54
CA GLU A 28 42.48 -13.08 9.20
C GLU A 28 43.24 -12.39 10.34
N LEU A 29 43.62 -11.13 10.12
CA LEU A 29 44.19 -10.32 11.16
C LEU A 29 43.05 -10.09 12.14
N ALA A 30 43.24 -10.45 13.41
CA ALA A 30 42.27 -10.09 14.44
C ALA A 30 42.16 -8.56 14.45
N GLU A 31 41.12 -8.02 13.80
CA GLU A 31 40.88 -6.58 13.67
C GLU A 31 40.78 -5.91 15.06
N ASP A 32 40.57 -6.72 16.10
CA ASP A 32 40.46 -6.33 17.51
C ASP A 32 41.78 -6.26 18.30
N VAL A 33 42.92 -6.64 17.74
CA VAL A 33 44.21 -6.54 18.46
C VAL A 33 45.02 -5.34 17.96
N SER A 34 44.54 -4.15 18.33
CA SER A 34 45.34 -2.93 18.38
C SER A 34 45.97 -2.49 17.04
N THR A 35 45.13 -1.98 16.14
CA THR A 35 45.56 -0.93 15.22
C THR A 35 44.81 0.36 15.57
N ILE A 36 45.57 1.42 15.82
CA ILE A 36 45.06 2.77 16.01
C ILE A 36 44.18 3.10 14.80
N GLN A 37 42.91 3.39 15.05
CA GLN A 37 41.93 3.77 14.03
C GLN A 37 42.50 4.86 13.12
N ALA A 38 42.82 4.52 11.88
CA ALA A 38 43.06 5.48 10.83
C ALA A 38 41.74 6.21 10.56
N SER A 39 41.75 7.51 10.81
CA SER A 39 40.61 8.39 10.86
C SER A 39 39.98 8.61 9.47
N THR A 40 39.17 7.67 8.97
CA THR A 40 38.27 7.89 7.84
C THR A 40 36.95 7.12 7.95
N ALA A 41 36.41 6.99 9.15
CA ALA A 41 34.99 6.71 9.37
C ALA A 41 34.37 7.94 10.03
N ILE A 42 33.63 8.70 9.23
CA ILE A 42 32.87 9.86 9.70
C ILE A 42 31.67 9.31 10.49
N SER A 43 31.77 9.49 11.81
CA SER A 43 30.68 9.67 12.77
C SER A 43 29.72 8.49 13.00
N GLU A 44 30.21 7.49 13.74
CA GLU A 44 29.36 6.78 14.70
C GLU A 44 29.12 7.69 15.91
N SER A 45 27.91 7.67 16.45
CA SER A 45 27.35 8.69 17.33
C SER A 45 27.99 8.74 18.72
N ASP A 46 29.21 9.26 18.83
CA ASP A 46 29.73 9.84 20.08
C ASP A 46 29.27 11.30 20.18
N TYR A 47 27.94 11.47 20.29
CA TYR A 47 27.43 12.68 20.90
C TYR A 47 27.54 12.49 22.40
N GLY A 48 28.74 12.74 22.93
CA GLY A 48 28.87 13.65 24.06
C GLY A 48 28.18 14.96 23.70
N SER A 49 26.86 14.94 23.61
CA SER A 49 26.02 16.12 23.48
C SER A 49 26.34 16.92 24.72
N ASP A 50 27.13 17.96 24.52
CA ASP A 50 27.40 18.96 25.53
C ASP A 50 26.05 19.61 25.82
N SER A 51 25.27 18.94 26.67
CA SER A 51 23.91 19.27 27.09
C SER A 51 23.87 20.59 27.88
N ASN A 52 25.00 21.27 27.94
CA ASN A 52 25.26 22.56 28.56
C ASN A 52 25.66 23.62 27.52
N ASP A 53 25.28 23.51 26.24
CA ASP A 53 25.45 24.62 25.30
C ASP A 53 24.54 25.79 25.74
N VAL A 54 25.14 26.80 26.36
CA VAL A 54 24.47 27.92 27.05
C VAL A 54 23.83 28.84 26.00
N GLY A 55 22.64 28.46 25.54
CA GLY A 55 21.86 29.20 24.54
C GLY A 55 20.77 28.38 23.85
N LEU A 56 20.86 27.05 23.90
CA LEU A 56 19.90 26.15 23.24
C LEU A 56 19.06 25.39 24.28
N SER A 57 17.73 25.54 24.23
CA SER A 57 16.82 24.77 25.08
C SER A 57 16.58 23.39 24.49
N HIS A 58 17.30 22.39 25.01
CA HIS A 58 17.11 20.98 24.68
C HIS A 58 15.92 20.39 25.46
N GLN A 59 14.71 20.94 25.28
CA GLN A 59 13.52 20.29 25.83
C GLN A 59 13.22 19.01 25.05
N ARG A 60 13.42 17.85 25.70
CA ARG A 60 13.00 16.56 25.15
C ARG A 60 11.49 16.60 24.92
N VAL A 61 11.07 16.38 23.68
CA VAL A 61 9.65 16.35 23.31
C VAL A 61 9.03 15.09 23.92
N GLN A 62 8.22 15.29 24.95
CA GLN A 62 7.42 14.21 25.55
C GLN A 62 6.07 14.17 24.82
N ALA A 63 6.00 13.34 23.77
CA ALA A 63 4.83 13.25 22.91
C ALA A 63 3.55 12.93 23.68
N ASP A 64 3.62 12.08 24.71
CA ASP A 64 2.47 11.72 25.54
C ASP A 64 1.96 12.89 26.39
N GLN A 65 2.87 13.68 26.98
CA GLN A 65 2.47 14.88 27.73
C GLN A 65 1.90 15.96 26.80
N ALA A 66 2.52 16.13 25.63
CA ALA A 66 2.00 17.05 24.60
C ALA A 66 0.61 16.61 24.13
N ARG A 67 0.41 15.31 23.87
CA ARG A 67 -0.89 14.74 23.48
C ARG A 67 -1.95 15.02 24.54
N ASN A 68 -1.66 14.79 25.81
CA ASN A 68 -2.61 15.09 26.90
C ASN A 68 -2.97 16.59 26.99
N ARG A 69 -2.02 17.48 26.68
CA ARG A 69 -2.27 18.94 26.67
C ARG A 69 -3.18 19.37 25.52
N PHE A 70 -3.06 18.78 24.34
CA PHE A 70 -3.80 19.17 23.15
C PHE A 70 -5.04 18.30 22.84
N GLN A 71 -5.26 17.21 23.57
CA GLN A 71 -6.39 16.30 23.36
C GLN A 71 -7.76 16.98 23.54
N THR A 72 -7.85 17.98 24.42
CA THR A 72 -9.10 18.68 24.74
C THR A 72 -9.34 19.91 23.84
N SER A 73 -8.30 20.42 23.17
CA SER A 73 -8.43 21.54 22.24
C SER A 73 -8.95 21.02 20.89
N ARG A 74 -10.18 21.39 20.54
CA ARG A 74 -10.72 21.21 19.19
C ARG A 74 -10.69 22.55 18.47
N VAL A 75 -10.04 22.60 17.32
CA VAL A 75 -9.99 23.80 16.48
C VAL A 75 -11.11 23.68 15.44
N ASP A 76 -12.00 24.67 15.40
CA ASP A 76 -13.03 24.77 14.36
C ASP A 76 -12.43 25.45 13.13
N ALA A 77 -12.35 24.71 12.02
CA ALA A 77 -11.82 25.21 10.75
C ALA A 77 -12.92 25.69 9.79
N ASN A 78 -14.19 25.67 10.21
CA ASN A 78 -15.32 26.07 9.37
C ASN A 78 -15.44 27.60 9.32
N GLY A 79 -14.58 28.22 8.51
CA GLY A 79 -14.55 29.67 8.33
C GLY A 79 -13.18 30.23 7.91
N VAL A 80 -12.20 29.36 7.67
CA VAL A 80 -10.92 29.78 7.11
C VAL A 80 -11.07 29.92 5.59
N ASP A 81 -11.50 31.10 5.17
CA ASP A 81 -11.56 31.49 3.77
C ASP A 81 -10.23 32.13 3.37
N PHE A 82 -9.45 31.44 2.52
CA PHE A 82 -8.19 31.96 1.96
C PHE A 82 -8.42 32.80 0.70
N SER A 83 -9.67 33.07 0.31
CA SER A 83 -10.01 33.91 -0.84
C SER A 83 -10.06 35.41 -0.54
N ASP A 84 -9.69 35.83 0.68
CA ASP A 84 -9.59 37.25 1.02
C ASP A 84 -8.41 37.90 0.26
N ASN A 85 -8.76 38.72 -0.72
CA ASN A 85 -7.81 39.49 -1.50
C ASN A 85 -7.25 40.60 -0.59
N ALA A 86 -5.97 40.51 -0.23
CA ALA A 86 -5.27 41.34 0.76
C ALA A 86 -5.28 42.87 0.53
N ALA A 87 -6.03 43.38 -0.46
CA ALA A 87 -6.25 44.79 -0.73
C ALA A 87 -7.39 45.42 0.11
N GLY A 88 -8.21 44.63 0.80
CA GLY A 88 -9.37 45.11 1.55
C GLY A 88 -9.27 44.93 3.06
N GLY A 89 -8.31 45.58 3.72
CA GLY A 89 -8.10 45.44 5.16
C GLY A 89 -9.38 45.58 6.01
N ARG A 90 -9.82 44.48 6.63
CA ARG A 90 -10.83 44.49 7.71
C ARG A 90 -10.31 43.64 8.87
N ALA A 91 -10.01 44.33 9.97
CA ALA A 91 -9.59 43.74 11.22
C ALA A 91 -10.62 42.72 11.75
N TYR A 92 -10.11 41.60 12.25
CA TYR A 92 -10.83 40.54 12.96
C TYR A 92 -11.83 41.12 13.97
N ARG A 93 -13.14 40.98 13.69
CA ARG A 93 -14.20 41.25 14.67
C ARG A 93 -14.54 39.96 15.40
N THR A 94 -14.10 39.87 16.64
CA THR A 94 -14.61 38.87 17.60
C THR A 94 -15.93 39.39 18.18
N TYR A 95 -17.08 38.85 17.76
CA TYR A 95 -18.38 39.20 18.35
C TYR A 95 -18.60 38.41 19.65
N ALA A 96 -18.66 39.10 20.78
CA ALA A 96 -19.19 38.55 22.03
C ALA A 96 -20.73 38.61 22.00
N ARG A 97 -21.39 37.46 22.11
CA ARG A 97 -22.86 37.39 22.20
C ARG A 97 -23.34 37.92 23.55
N GLN A 98 -24.03 39.06 23.57
CA GLN A 98 -24.85 39.48 24.72
C GLN A 98 -26.13 40.20 24.24
N ARG A 99 -27.25 39.45 24.32
CA ARG A 99 -28.65 39.84 24.59
C ARG A 99 -29.19 41.18 24.04
N ARG A 100 -30.35 41.17 23.34
CA ARG A 100 -31.74 41.29 23.86
C ARG A 100 -32.71 41.74 22.75
N ARG A 101 -33.92 41.19 22.85
CA ARG A 101 -35.19 41.48 22.17
C ARG A 101 -35.59 42.96 22.31
N GLY A 102 -36.07 43.56 21.22
CA GLY A 102 -36.78 44.85 21.19
C GLY A 102 -37.19 45.23 19.77
N GLU A 103 -38.50 45.28 19.52
CA GLU A 103 -39.13 45.90 18.34
C GLU A 103 -38.76 47.38 18.24
N ILE A 104 -38.69 47.91 17.01
CA ILE A 104 -39.22 49.23 16.63
C ILE A 104 -39.42 49.23 15.11
N LEU A 105 -40.65 49.59 14.74
CA LEU A 105 -41.14 49.90 13.40
C LEU A 105 -40.38 51.09 12.78
N GLY A 106 -40.23 51.06 11.46
CA GLY A 106 -39.82 52.19 10.63
C GLY A 106 -40.10 51.86 9.17
N GLU A 107 -41.24 52.34 8.68
CA GLU A 107 -41.46 52.58 7.24
C GLU A 107 -40.36 53.54 6.73
N ASP A 108 -40.04 53.39 5.44
CA ASP A 108 -38.94 54.00 4.68
C ASP A 108 -37.68 53.12 4.58
N SER A 109 -37.80 52.02 3.83
CA SER A 109 -36.63 51.30 3.30
C SER A 109 -36.88 50.94 1.84
N ASP A 110 -36.69 51.92 0.95
CA ASP A 110 -36.45 51.75 -0.49
C ASP A 110 -35.11 51.00 -0.75
N GLU A 111 -34.92 49.85 -0.11
CA GLU A 111 -33.75 48.99 -0.29
C GLU A 111 -34.13 47.50 -0.22
N GLU A 112 -35.26 47.11 -0.81
CA GLU A 112 -35.31 45.76 -1.39
C GLU A 112 -34.41 45.78 -2.63
N GLN A 113 -33.09 45.62 -2.44
CA GLN A 113 -32.21 45.27 -3.54
C GLN A 113 -32.85 44.08 -4.24
N GLU A 114 -33.36 44.30 -5.45
CA GLU A 114 -34.02 43.26 -6.22
C GLU A 114 -33.22 41.96 -6.15
N SER A 115 -33.90 40.85 -5.85
CA SER A 115 -33.27 39.55 -5.77
C SER A 115 -32.45 39.29 -7.03
N PHE A 116 -31.28 38.66 -6.90
CA PHE A 116 -30.35 38.46 -8.02
C PHE A 116 -31.03 37.81 -9.23
N SER A 117 -31.98 36.90 -9.00
CA SER A 117 -32.80 36.29 -10.05
C SER A 117 -33.69 37.31 -10.77
N ARG A 118 -34.31 38.24 -10.03
CA ARG A 118 -35.14 39.31 -10.62
C ARG A 118 -34.30 40.31 -11.40
N LYS A 119 -33.11 40.67 -10.90
CA LYS A 119 -32.14 41.49 -11.62
C LYS A 119 -31.68 40.82 -12.92
N LEU A 120 -31.37 39.51 -12.88
CA LEU A 120 -30.94 38.77 -14.06
C LEU A 120 -32.05 38.66 -15.11
N MET A 121 -33.29 38.44 -14.69
CA MET A 121 -34.45 38.43 -15.61
C MET A 121 -34.73 39.81 -16.20
N ARG A 122 -34.50 40.88 -15.44
CA ARG A 122 -34.61 42.26 -15.95
C ARG A 122 -33.54 42.55 -16.98
N VAL A 123 -32.28 42.23 -16.68
CA VAL A 123 -31.15 42.41 -17.62
C VAL A 123 -31.34 41.59 -18.89
N LYS A 124 -31.87 40.37 -18.80
CA LYS A 124 -32.20 39.56 -19.99
C LYS A 124 -33.25 40.24 -20.87
N ARG A 125 -34.26 40.86 -20.26
CA ARG A 125 -35.30 41.61 -20.99
C ARG A 125 -34.75 42.90 -21.60
N GLU A 126 -33.94 43.64 -20.85
CA GLU A 126 -33.27 44.86 -21.35
C GLU A 126 -32.32 44.54 -22.51
N LEU A 127 -31.61 43.40 -22.46
CA LEU A 127 -30.76 42.94 -23.57
C LEU A 127 -31.58 42.57 -24.81
N GLN A 128 -32.71 41.88 -24.63
CA GLN A 128 -33.59 41.53 -25.74
C GLN A 128 -34.23 42.77 -26.39
N GLU A 129 -34.60 43.77 -25.58
CA GLU A 129 -35.12 45.06 -26.08
C GLU A 129 -34.05 45.81 -26.88
N LEU A 130 -32.78 45.79 -26.44
CA LEU A 130 -31.66 46.36 -27.17
C LEU A 130 -31.35 45.60 -28.48
N GLU A 131 -31.52 44.28 -28.51
CA GLU A 131 -31.37 43.46 -29.72
C GLU A 131 -32.44 43.83 -30.75
N ASP A 132 -33.71 43.93 -30.32
CA ASP A 132 -34.83 44.33 -31.18
C ASP A 132 -34.65 45.76 -31.72
N GLU A 133 -34.20 46.70 -30.89
CA GLU A 133 -33.86 48.06 -31.32
C GLU A 133 -32.71 48.07 -32.34
N TYR A 134 -31.69 47.25 -32.14
CA TYR A 134 -30.57 47.11 -33.07
C TYR A 134 -31.02 46.54 -34.42
N GLU A 135 -31.90 45.54 -34.43
CA GLU A 135 -32.46 44.99 -35.66
C GLU A 135 -33.35 45.99 -36.40
N GLN A 136 -34.18 46.76 -35.70
CA GLN A 136 -35.00 47.80 -36.30
C GLN A 136 -34.16 48.92 -36.92
N ARG A 137 -33.09 49.35 -36.24
CA ARG A 137 -32.15 50.35 -36.77
C ARG A 137 -31.36 49.83 -37.99
N LYS A 138 -31.07 48.53 -38.02
CA LYS A 138 -30.46 47.88 -39.19
C LYS A 138 -31.42 47.83 -40.38
N GLN A 139 -32.71 47.61 -40.14
CA GLN A 139 -33.75 47.59 -41.19
C GLN A 139 -34.10 48.99 -41.70
N SER A 140 -34.06 50.02 -40.85
CA SER A 140 -34.31 51.42 -41.26
C SER A 140 -33.18 52.04 -42.08
N GLY A 141 -32.02 51.39 -42.15
CA GLY A 141 -30.93 51.78 -43.05
C GLY A 141 -30.17 53.04 -42.63
N ASP A 142 -30.29 53.47 -41.37
CA ASP A 142 -29.57 54.62 -40.83
C ASP A 142 -28.09 54.26 -40.60
N LYS A 143 -27.28 54.43 -41.64
CA LYS A 143 -25.84 54.08 -41.65
C LYS A 143 -24.94 55.10 -40.95
N SER A 144 -25.48 56.18 -40.38
CA SER A 144 -24.68 57.27 -39.82
C SER A 144 -24.17 57.06 -38.39
N GLN A 145 -24.48 55.94 -37.73
CA GLN A 145 -23.90 55.62 -36.42
C GLN A 145 -23.47 54.15 -36.24
N ILE A 146 -23.27 53.40 -37.34
CA ILE A 146 -22.67 52.05 -37.28
C ILE A 146 -21.12 52.15 -37.16
N GLU A 147 -20.64 53.07 -36.31
CA GLU A 147 -19.22 53.18 -35.94
C GLU A 147 -18.90 52.62 -34.54
N GLU A 148 -19.81 51.87 -33.93
CA GLU A 148 -19.41 50.87 -32.94
C GLU A 148 -19.43 49.50 -33.62
N ARG A 149 -18.35 49.21 -34.36
CA ARG A 149 -17.91 47.82 -34.50
C ARG A 149 -17.90 47.23 -33.09
N ASP A 150 -18.73 46.22 -32.91
CA ASP A 150 -18.79 45.34 -31.73
C ASP A 150 -19.94 45.60 -30.75
N ALA A 151 -20.94 46.44 -31.06
CA ALA A 151 -22.17 46.47 -30.24
C ALA A 151 -22.88 45.10 -30.24
N LYS A 152 -22.90 44.42 -31.39
CA LYS A 152 -23.46 43.06 -31.51
C LYS A 152 -22.61 42.02 -30.79
N GLU A 153 -21.28 42.08 -30.92
CA GLU A 153 -20.38 41.13 -30.25
C GLU A 153 -20.40 41.30 -28.73
N VAL A 154 -20.52 42.54 -28.24
CA VAL A 154 -20.71 42.83 -26.81
C VAL A 154 -22.06 42.31 -26.31
N MET A 155 -23.15 42.42 -27.09
CA MET A 155 -24.45 41.83 -26.72
C MET A 155 -24.39 40.29 -26.68
N ASP A 156 -23.76 39.67 -27.68
CA ASP A 156 -23.57 38.21 -27.73
C ASP A 156 -22.72 37.72 -26.53
N LEU A 157 -21.62 38.42 -26.20
CA LEU A 157 -20.77 38.13 -25.03
C LEU A 157 -21.52 38.29 -23.69
N ILE A 158 -22.37 39.30 -23.56
CA ILE A 158 -23.17 39.51 -22.35
C ILE A 158 -24.25 38.41 -22.24
N SER A 159 -24.88 38.01 -23.35
CA SER A 159 -25.83 36.89 -23.38
C SER A 159 -25.15 35.59 -22.95
N ASP A 160 -23.99 35.27 -23.51
CA ASP A 160 -23.22 34.07 -23.16
C ASP A 160 -22.81 34.06 -21.68
N LYS A 161 -22.37 35.19 -21.13
CA LYS A 161 -22.00 35.30 -19.70
C LYS A 161 -23.22 35.22 -18.78
N VAL A 162 -24.35 35.79 -19.17
CA VAL A 162 -25.60 35.69 -18.40
C VAL A 162 -26.14 34.26 -18.41
N ASP A 163 -26.07 33.57 -19.56
CA ASP A 163 -26.45 32.17 -19.69
C ASP A 163 -25.45 31.22 -19.01
N GLU A 164 -24.15 31.53 -19.00
CA GLU A 164 -23.12 30.80 -18.22
C GLU A 164 -23.35 30.94 -16.71
N ILE A 165 -23.75 32.12 -16.22
CA ILE A 165 -24.11 32.33 -14.81
C ILE A 165 -25.44 31.63 -14.47
N TYR A 166 -26.39 31.64 -15.40
CA TYR A 166 -27.67 30.96 -15.24
C TYR A 166 -27.49 29.43 -15.25
N ALA A 167 -26.65 28.90 -16.14
CA ALA A 167 -26.30 27.48 -16.26
C ALA A 167 -25.35 27.03 -15.14
N GLY A 168 -24.40 27.84 -14.72
CA GLY A 168 -23.51 27.58 -13.59
C GLY A 168 -24.24 27.53 -12.25
N ARG A 169 -25.40 28.20 -12.14
CA ARG A 169 -26.29 28.11 -10.97
C ARG A 169 -27.41 27.07 -11.13
N ARG A 170 -27.83 26.74 -12.35
CA ARG A 170 -28.78 25.64 -12.64
C ARG A 170 -28.12 24.29 -12.92
N GLY A 171 -26.79 24.21 -12.93
CA GLY A 171 -26.03 23.00 -13.24
C GLY A 171 -25.25 22.50 -12.03
N GLY A 172 -25.65 21.34 -11.49
CA GLY A 172 -24.86 20.64 -10.47
C GLY A 172 -25.60 19.50 -9.77
N ALA A 173 -25.91 18.42 -10.51
CA ALA A 173 -26.22 17.07 -10.03
C ALA A 173 -27.40 16.79 -9.08
N GLU A 174 -27.93 17.72 -8.27
CA GLU A 174 -28.93 17.37 -7.25
C GLU A 174 -30.33 16.98 -7.77
N PRO A 175 -31.01 17.75 -8.63
CA PRO A 175 -32.39 17.43 -9.00
C PRO A 175 -32.50 16.21 -9.94
N LEU A 176 -31.39 15.88 -10.63
CA LEU A 176 -31.31 14.70 -11.48
C LEU A 176 -30.94 13.46 -10.65
N LEU A 177 -30.06 13.60 -9.66
CA LEU A 177 -29.78 12.57 -8.66
C LEU A 177 -31.04 12.22 -7.87
N ASP A 178 -31.76 13.21 -7.33
CA ASP A 178 -33.00 12.97 -6.57
C ASP A 178 -34.05 12.23 -7.40
N ARG A 179 -34.18 12.59 -8.69
CA ARG A 179 -35.09 11.89 -9.59
C ARG A 179 -34.63 10.48 -9.94
N THR A 180 -33.32 10.22 -10.02
CA THR A 180 -32.79 8.86 -10.21
C THR A 180 -32.87 8.00 -8.94
N ILE A 181 -32.65 8.59 -7.77
CA ILE A 181 -32.77 7.95 -6.46
C ILE A 181 -34.23 7.59 -6.18
N GLN A 182 -35.18 8.48 -6.47
CA GLN A 182 -36.60 8.17 -6.36
C GLN A 182 -37.03 7.05 -7.32
N LYS A 183 -36.50 7.01 -8.55
CA LYS A 183 -36.74 5.90 -9.49
C LYS A 183 -36.16 4.57 -9.00
N PHE A 184 -34.97 4.59 -8.41
CA PHE A 184 -34.34 3.39 -7.84
C PHE A 184 -35.11 2.87 -6.61
N ASN A 185 -35.56 3.77 -5.74
CA ASN A 185 -36.35 3.43 -4.56
C ASN A 185 -37.76 2.94 -4.90
N SER A 186 -38.32 3.34 -6.05
CA SER A 186 -39.63 2.88 -6.54
C SER A 186 -39.59 1.56 -7.30
N TYR A 187 -38.40 0.97 -7.51
CA TYR A 187 -38.28 -0.29 -8.22
C TYR A 187 -38.57 -1.46 -7.28
N GLU A 188 -39.60 -2.25 -7.57
CA GLU A 188 -39.80 -3.52 -6.86
C GLU A 188 -38.61 -4.45 -7.18
N PRO A 189 -37.86 -4.94 -6.16
CA PRO A 189 -36.78 -5.88 -6.40
C PRO A 189 -37.30 -7.09 -7.16
N PHE A 190 -36.63 -7.46 -8.24
CA PHE A 190 -36.93 -8.70 -8.94
C PHE A 190 -36.92 -9.86 -7.95
N SER A 191 -37.98 -10.67 -7.96
CA SER A 191 -38.04 -11.86 -7.13
C SER A 191 -36.81 -12.73 -7.41
N PRO A 192 -36.12 -13.21 -6.36
CA PRO A 192 -34.88 -13.96 -6.54
C PRO A 192 -35.18 -15.21 -7.36
N SER A 193 -34.60 -15.30 -8.57
CA SER A 193 -34.84 -16.44 -9.44
C SER A 193 -34.37 -17.73 -8.75
N SER A 194 -35.20 -18.77 -8.79
CA SER A 194 -34.91 -20.06 -8.13
C SER A 194 -33.63 -20.74 -8.62
N LYS A 195 -33.17 -20.38 -9.83
CA LYS A 195 -31.92 -20.84 -10.42
C LYS A 195 -30.69 -20.15 -9.83
N ILE A 196 -30.82 -18.87 -9.46
CA ILE A 196 -29.74 -18.11 -8.82
C ILE A 196 -29.63 -18.49 -7.34
N THR A 197 -30.74 -18.72 -6.63
CA THR A 197 -30.69 -19.14 -5.22
C THR A 197 -30.07 -20.53 -5.03
N THR A 198 -30.35 -21.46 -5.94
CA THR A 198 -29.73 -22.79 -5.96
C THR A 198 -28.25 -22.74 -6.38
N ALA A 199 -27.86 -21.82 -7.27
CA ALA A 199 -26.46 -21.57 -7.59
C ALA A 199 -25.67 -20.93 -6.42
N ILE A 200 -26.28 -20.00 -5.67
CA ILE A 200 -25.67 -19.37 -4.50
C ILE A 200 -25.51 -20.38 -3.34
N ALA A 201 -26.46 -21.29 -3.15
CA ALA A 201 -26.38 -22.33 -2.12
C ALA A 201 -25.27 -23.37 -2.36
N ASN A 202 -24.89 -23.57 -3.62
CA ASN A 202 -23.87 -24.55 -4.02
C ASN A 202 -22.47 -23.94 -4.24
N GLN A 203 -22.32 -22.62 -4.14
CA GLN A 203 -21.01 -21.98 -4.21
C GLN A 203 -20.30 -22.03 -2.85
N PRO A 204 -18.97 -22.28 -2.82
CA PRO A 204 -18.20 -22.03 -1.61
C PRO A 204 -18.38 -20.55 -1.23
N PRO A 205 -18.49 -20.23 0.09
CA PRO A 205 -18.82 -18.89 0.52
C PRO A 205 -17.79 -17.90 -0.02
N LEU A 206 -18.27 -16.93 -0.81
CA LEU A 206 -17.45 -15.83 -1.32
C LEU A 206 -16.66 -15.19 -0.18
N PRO A 207 -15.39 -14.82 -0.41
CA PRO A 207 -14.58 -14.12 0.58
C PRO A 207 -15.26 -12.78 0.91
N GLY A 208 -15.81 -12.64 2.11
CA GLY A 208 -16.46 -11.40 2.58
C GLY A 208 -17.83 -11.53 3.25
N SER A 209 -18.33 -12.73 3.55
CA SER A 209 -19.55 -12.84 4.37
C SER A 209 -19.31 -12.26 5.77
N GLN A 210 -20.31 -11.60 6.37
CA GLN A 210 -20.17 -10.94 7.69
C GLN A 210 -19.70 -11.91 8.80
N ILE A 211 -19.96 -13.21 8.64
CA ILE A 211 -19.51 -14.30 9.52
C ILE A 211 -17.98 -14.52 9.39
N GLN A 212 -17.42 -14.38 8.19
CA GLN A 212 -15.97 -14.39 8.00
C GLN A 212 -15.34 -13.11 8.53
N ARG A 213 -16.01 -11.96 8.44
CA ARG A 213 -15.47 -10.69 8.96
C ARG A 213 -15.32 -10.71 10.48
N SER A 214 -16.31 -11.25 11.22
CA SER A 214 -16.20 -11.38 12.67
C SER A 214 -15.14 -12.42 13.08
N GLN A 215 -15.00 -13.52 12.33
CA GLN A 215 -13.93 -14.50 12.54
C GLN A 215 -12.55 -13.90 12.25
N LEU A 216 -12.40 -13.13 11.18
CA LEU A 216 -11.17 -12.42 10.85
C LEU A 216 -10.86 -11.35 11.89
N GLU A 217 -11.84 -10.60 12.36
CA GLU A 217 -11.67 -9.62 13.44
C GLU A 217 -11.24 -10.29 14.74
N HIS A 218 -11.76 -11.50 15.04
CA HIS A 218 -11.30 -12.30 16.18
C HIS A 218 -9.86 -12.81 16.00
N VAL A 219 -9.48 -13.25 14.79
CA VAL A 219 -8.09 -13.68 14.52
C VAL A 219 -7.13 -12.49 14.59
N LEU A 220 -7.53 -11.32 14.07
CA LEU A 220 -6.75 -10.09 14.12
C LEU A 220 -6.62 -9.54 15.55
N SER A 221 -7.70 -9.59 16.35
CA SER A 221 -7.65 -9.20 17.76
C SER A 221 -6.77 -10.15 18.57
N GLN A 222 -6.85 -11.45 18.30
CA GLN A 222 -5.97 -12.45 18.91
C GLN A 222 -4.50 -12.26 18.48
N ALA A 223 -4.24 -11.97 17.21
CA ALA A 223 -2.89 -11.64 16.74
C ALA A 223 -2.36 -10.37 17.40
N ALA A 224 -3.18 -9.33 17.56
CA ALA A 224 -2.81 -8.12 18.27
C ALA A 224 -2.58 -8.35 19.77
N GLU A 225 -3.28 -9.30 20.40
CA GLU A 225 -3.02 -9.71 21.78
C GLU A 225 -1.69 -10.45 21.90
N PHE A 226 -1.39 -11.37 20.97
CA PHE A 226 -0.10 -12.04 20.93
C PHE A 226 1.05 -11.04 20.71
N ASP A 227 0.88 -10.08 19.81
CA ASP A 227 1.85 -9.01 19.57
C ASP A 227 2.07 -8.14 20.81
N LYS A 228 1.00 -7.76 21.53
CA LYS A 228 1.13 -7.07 22.83
C LYS A 228 1.87 -7.91 23.87
N ARG A 229 1.66 -9.23 23.89
CA ARG A 229 2.34 -10.13 24.82
C ARG A 229 3.82 -10.32 24.44
N ILE A 230 4.11 -10.43 23.15
CA ILE A 230 5.49 -10.52 22.62
C ILE A 230 6.23 -9.22 22.93
N THR A 231 5.66 -8.06 22.61
CA THR A 231 6.26 -6.75 22.94
C THR A 231 6.44 -6.57 24.45
N HIS A 232 5.52 -7.06 25.29
CA HIS A 232 5.74 -7.06 26.74
C HIS A 232 6.92 -7.96 27.15
N MET A 233 7.05 -9.15 26.55
CA MET A 233 8.21 -10.01 26.78
C MET A 233 9.52 -9.41 26.26
N GLU A 234 9.51 -8.78 25.09
CA GLU A 234 10.66 -8.06 24.52
C GLU A 234 11.09 -6.91 25.42
N ASN A 235 10.15 -6.10 25.90
CA ASN A 235 10.41 -5.03 26.86
C ASN A 235 11.00 -5.57 28.18
N ASN A 236 10.47 -6.69 28.70
CA ASN A 236 10.99 -7.31 29.92
C ASN A 236 12.39 -7.91 29.74
N LEU A 237 12.70 -8.41 28.53
CA LEU A 237 14.01 -8.90 28.15
C LEU A 237 14.97 -7.77 27.72
N GLY A 238 14.47 -6.54 27.58
CA GLY A 238 15.23 -5.38 27.12
C GLY A 238 15.60 -5.44 25.64
N LEU A 239 14.92 -6.28 24.85
CA LEU A 239 15.13 -6.43 23.41
C LEU A 239 14.49 -5.25 22.68
N ASN A 240 15.27 -4.19 22.44
CA ASN A 240 14.88 -3.08 21.58
C ASN A 240 15.46 -3.28 20.17
N SER A 241 15.00 -2.51 19.19
CA SER A 241 15.45 -2.61 17.78
C SER A 241 16.98 -2.56 17.58
N THR A 242 17.73 -2.07 18.56
CA THR A 242 19.20 -1.96 18.60
C THR A 242 19.90 -3.12 19.32
N THR A 243 19.16 -3.98 20.01
CA THR A 243 19.65 -5.17 20.72
C THR A 243 19.01 -6.43 20.14
N LEU A 244 18.47 -6.33 18.92
CA LEU A 244 17.92 -7.47 18.20
C LEU A 244 19.12 -8.27 17.67
N PRO A 245 19.18 -9.59 17.91
CA PRO A 245 20.34 -10.40 17.51
C PRO A 245 20.60 -10.43 15.99
N GLU A 246 19.65 -9.98 15.16
CA GLU A 246 19.85 -9.81 13.71
C GLU A 246 20.39 -8.44 13.29
N THR A 247 20.32 -7.41 14.15
CA THR A 247 20.69 -6.01 13.81
C THR A 247 21.89 -5.47 14.58
N SER A 248 22.37 -6.20 15.60
CA SER A 248 23.54 -5.84 16.39
C SER A 248 24.63 -6.91 16.23
N GLU A 249 25.85 -6.50 15.90
CA GLU A 249 27.03 -7.39 15.83
C GLU A 249 27.37 -7.97 17.22
N ASP A 250 26.97 -7.27 18.28
CA ASP A 250 26.95 -7.76 19.65
C ASP A 250 25.72 -8.66 19.89
N SER A 251 25.85 -9.94 19.55
CA SER A 251 24.81 -10.94 19.83
C SER A 251 24.35 -10.85 21.29
N THR A 252 23.05 -10.75 21.52
CA THR A 252 22.48 -10.78 22.87
C THR A 252 23.01 -12.00 23.62
N PHE A 253 23.79 -11.76 24.67
CA PHE A 253 24.33 -12.85 25.48
C PHE A 253 23.17 -13.77 25.92
N PRO A 254 23.29 -15.11 25.78
CA PRO A 254 22.20 -16.00 26.13
C PRO A 254 21.84 -15.80 27.60
N VAL A 255 20.65 -15.24 27.86
CA VAL A 255 20.19 -14.84 29.21
C VAL A 255 20.27 -16.00 30.19
N PHE A 256 20.03 -17.22 29.71
CA PHE A 256 20.17 -18.43 30.52
C PHE A 256 21.62 -18.67 30.95
N THR A 257 22.60 -18.54 30.06
CA THR A 257 24.02 -18.76 30.38
C THR A 257 24.57 -17.68 31.29
N THR A 258 24.13 -16.43 31.13
CA THR A 258 24.55 -15.32 32.00
C THR A 258 23.90 -15.45 33.39
N LEU A 259 22.63 -15.83 33.48
CA LEU A 259 21.98 -16.16 34.75
C LEU A 259 22.63 -17.36 35.43
N GLN A 260 22.94 -18.43 34.70
CA GLN A 260 23.63 -19.60 35.24
C GLN A 260 25.03 -19.23 35.74
N ARG A 261 25.76 -18.38 35.01
CA ARG A 261 27.05 -17.86 35.47
C ARG A 261 26.89 -17.00 36.71
N LEU A 262 25.88 -16.13 36.77
CA LEU A 262 25.60 -15.31 37.96
C LEU A 262 25.22 -16.19 39.15
N GLU A 263 24.41 -17.22 38.95
CA GLU A 263 24.05 -18.23 39.95
C GLU A 263 25.29 -18.97 40.46
N GLN A 264 26.18 -19.40 39.56
CA GLN A 264 27.45 -20.03 39.93
C GLN A 264 28.36 -19.06 40.71
N THR A 265 28.43 -17.78 40.31
CA THR A 265 29.21 -16.79 41.07
C THR A 265 28.60 -16.48 42.42
N LEU A 266 27.27 -16.44 42.53
CA LEU A 266 26.56 -16.24 43.79
C LEU A 266 26.72 -17.45 44.70
N GLY A 267 26.68 -18.66 44.13
CA GLY A 267 27.00 -19.91 44.82
C GLY A 267 28.44 -19.91 45.34
N ALA A 268 29.41 -19.52 44.51
CA ALA A 268 30.81 -19.40 44.92
C ALA A 268 31.02 -18.34 46.02
N ILE A 269 30.29 -17.22 45.98
CA ILE A 269 30.29 -16.22 47.06
C ILE A 269 29.65 -16.79 48.33
N GLY A 270 28.58 -17.55 48.21
CA GLY A 270 27.95 -18.30 49.30
C GLY A 270 28.89 -19.32 49.94
N ASP A 271 29.58 -20.11 49.14
CA ASP A 271 30.55 -21.12 49.57
C ASP A 271 31.83 -20.50 50.15
N ALA A 272 32.28 -19.37 49.60
CA ALA A 272 33.37 -18.58 50.14
C ALA A 272 32.98 -17.95 51.50
N SER A 273 31.74 -17.48 51.65
CA SER A 273 31.23 -16.95 52.92
C SER A 273 31.12 -18.02 54.02
N THR A 274 31.04 -19.30 53.64
CA THR A 274 30.92 -20.44 54.56
C THR A 274 32.23 -21.21 54.77
N ASN A 275 33.38 -20.70 54.29
CA ASN A 275 34.72 -21.32 54.40
C ASN A 275 34.84 -22.75 53.80
N ASN A 276 33.83 -23.23 53.06
CA ASN A 276 33.82 -24.58 52.49
C ASN A 276 34.70 -24.69 51.22
N LEU A 277 34.97 -23.56 50.56
CA LEU A 277 35.76 -23.52 49.32
C LEU A 277 37.22 -23.95 49.54
N ASP A 278 37.80 -23.63 50.69
CA ASP A 278 39.19 -23.99 50.99
C ASP A 278 39.32 -25.51 51.24
N GLY A 279 38.34 -26.10 51.92
CA GLY A 279 38.24 -27.56 52.12
C GLY A 279 37.95 -28.33 50.82
N ALA A 280 37.05 -27.82 49.97
CA ALA A 280 36.79 -28.41 48.65
C ALA A 280 38.01 -28.29 47.72
N SER A 281 38.74 -27.17 47.77
CA SER A 281 39.95 -26.98 46.96
C SER A 281 41.08 -27.97 47.33
N GLN A 282 41.21 -28.31 48.62
CA GLN A 282 42.17 -29.30 49.09
C GLN A 282 41.76 -30.72 48.67
N GLN A 283 40.45 -31.02 48.71
CA GLN A 283 39.93 -32.30 48.20
C GLN A 283 40.09 -32.42 46.68
N ILE A 284 39.87 -31.36 45.91
CA ILE A 284 40.09 -31.34 44.46
C ILE A 284 41.57 -31.54 44.12
N LYS A 285 42.49 -30.90 44.86
CA LYS A 285 43.93 -31.14 44.68
C LYS A 285 44.30 -32.60 44.96
N LYS A 286 43.76 -33.17 46.03
CA LYS A 286 43.95 -34.59 46.34
C LYS A 286 43.39 -35.51 45.26
N LEU A 287 42.20 -35.22 44.73
CA LEU A 287 41.61 -35.98 43.62
C LEU A 287 42.38 -35.81 42.31
N MET A 288 42.99 -34.65 42.06
CA MET A 288 43.89 -34.46 40.92
C MET A 288 45.14 -35.33 41.04
N GLU A 289 45.76 -35.35 42.22
CA GLU A 289 46.91 -36.22 42.50
C GLU A 289 46.53 -37.70 42.34
N GLU A 290 45.41 -38.14 42.93
CA GLU A 290 44.90 -39.50 42.77
C GLU A 290 44.54 -39.86 41.31
N ALA A 291 44.10 -38.89 40.50
CA ALA A 291 43.81 -39.08 39.08
C ALA A 291 45.07 -39.12 38.21
N GLU A 292 46.10 -38.33 38.54
CA GLU A 292 47.41 -38.40 37.89
C GLU A 292 48.08 -39.74 38.19
N ASP A 293 48.02 -40.22 39.43
CA ASP A 293 48.51 -41.54 39.82
C ASP A 293 47.77 -42.67 39.07
N LEU A 294 46.45 -42.56 38.91
CA LEU A 294 45.66 -43.52 38.13
C LEU A 294 45.99 -43.47 36.63
N LYS A 295 46.26 -42.28 36.09
CA LYS A 295 46.67 -42.10 34.69
C LYS A 295 48.05 -42.71 34.46
N GLU A 296 48.99 -42.49 35.37
CA GLU A 296 50.33 -43.10 35.32
C GLU A 296 50.23 -44.63 35.43
N ALA A 297 49.42 -45.15 36.35
CA ALA A 297 49.15 -46.59 36.47
C ALA A 297 48.50 -47.17 35.20
N ARG A 298 47.61 -46.42 34.53
CA ARG A 298 46.97 -46.83 33.28
C ARG A 298 47.93 -46.80 32.08
N LEU A 299 48.84 -45.84 32.04
CA LEU A 299 49.89 -45.76 31.03
C LEU A 299 50.93 -46.89 31.22
N GLU A 300 51.26 -47.22 32.46
CA GLU A 300 52.15 -48.35 32.75
C GLU A 300 51.45 -49.69 32.44
N ALA A 301 50.14 -49.81 32.70
CA ALA A 301 49.34 -50.97 32.31
C ALA A 301 49.14 -51.11 30.79
N SER A 302 49.02 -50.01 30.04
CA SER A 302 48.96 -50.04 28.57
C SER A 302 50.32 -50.41 27.96
N ARG A 303 51.42 -49.93 28.56
CA ARG A 303 52.79 -50.29 28.19
C ARG A 303 53.12 -51.76 28.47
N ALA A 304 52.46 -52.36 29.47
CA ALA A 304 52.51 -53.80 29.75
C ALA A 304 51.67 -54.65 28.77
N GLY A 305 50.95 -54.04 27.81
CA GLY A 305 50.32 -54.75 26.69
C GLY A 305 49.09 -55.60 27.04
N ILE A 306 48.35 -55.25 28.10
CA ILE A 306 47.23 -56.08 28.61
C ILE A 306 45.84 -55.63 28.10
N SER A 307 45.74 -54.62 27.23
CA SER A 307 44.45 -54.19 26.66
C SER A 307 44.50 -53.97 25.14
N ASP A 308 43.75 -54.79 24.40
CA ASP A 308 43.46 -54.68 22.95
C ASP A 308 42.41 -53.56 22.64
N ASP A 309 42.10 -52.73 23.64
CA ASP A 309 41.02 -51.73 23.62
C ASP A 309 41.53 -50.29 23.35
N THR A 310 42.79 -50.14 22.91
CA THR A 310 43.33 -48.83 22.51
C THR A 310 42.85 -48.49 21.10
N PRO A 311 42.09 -47.40 20.90
CA PRO A 311 41.63 -47.00 19.58
C PRO A 311 42.84 -46.78 18.66
N THR A 312 42.73 -47.28 17.42
CA THR A 312 43.78 -47.07 16.42
C THR A 312 43.91 -45.56 16.12
N PRO A 313 45.11 -45.05 15.82
CA PRO A 313 45.33 -43.61 15.60
C PRO A 313 44.45 -43.05 14.46
N ASP A 314 44.08 -43.88 13.48
CA ASP A 314 43.14 -43.54 12.40
C ASP A 314 41.70 -43.37 12.88
N GLN A 315 41.28 -44.15 13.88
CA GLN A 315 39.96 -44.01 14.52
C GLN A 315 39.94 -42.76 15.40
N GLU A 316 41.02 -42.49 16.14
CA GLU A 316 41.16 -41.25 16.91
C GLU A 316 41.12 -40.01 16.01
N ALA A 317 41.79 -40.03 14.85
CA ALA A 317 41.75 -38.93 13.87
C ALA A 317 40.32 -38.71 13.32
N LYS A 318 39.59 -39.79 12.99
CA LYS A 318 38.19 -39.70 12.53
C LYS A 318 37.25 -39.22 13.63
N ILE A 319 37.44 -39.69 14.86
CA ILE A 319 36.67 -39.26 16.02
C ILE A 319 36.92 -37.77 16.29
N ASN A 320 38.17 -37.32 16.24
CA ASN A 320 38.52 -35.91 16.39
C ASN A 320 37.94 -35.03 15.27
N ALA A 321 37.90 -35.53 14.03
CA ALA A 321 37.23 -34.85 12.93
C ALA A 321 35.71 -34.74 13.17
N LEU A 322 35.06 -35.80 13.66
CA LEU A 322 33.63 -35.79 14.01
C LEU A 322 33.34 -34.86 15.20
N TYR A 323 34.18 -34.87 16.23
CA TYR A 323 34.10 -33.92 17.33
C TYR A 323 34.32 -32.47 16.87
N GLY A 324 35.09 -32.24 15.81
CA GLY A 324 35.20 -30.93 15.16
C GLY A 324 33.90 -30.49 14.47
N THR A 325 33.15 -31.44 13.88
CA THR A 325 31.86 -31.14 13.24
C THR A 325 30.70 -31.03 14.23
N LEU A 326 30.80 -31.65 15.41
CA LEU A 326 29.72 -31.70 16.40
C LEU A 326 29.26 -30.30 16.89
N PRO A 327 30.15 -29.35 17.23
CA PRO A 327 29.75 -27.98 17.58
C PRO A 327 28.97 -27.26 16.48
N SER A 328 29.24 -27.56 15.21
CA SER A 328 28.48 -26.98 14.08
C SER A 328 27.08 -27.58 14.00
N ILE A 329 26.95 -28.88 14.23
CA ILE A 329 25.66 -29.59 14.26
C ILE A 329 24.84 -29.17 15.48
N ASP A 330 25.47 -29.02 16.65
CA ASP A 330 24.80 -28.57 17.88
C ASP A 330 24.24 -27.16 17.76
N LYS A 331 24.91 -26.27 17.00
CA LYS A 331 24.39 -24.94 16.67
C LYS A 331 23.23 -24.98 15.67
N LEU A 332 23.26 -25.88 14.69
CA LEU A 332 22.22 -25.98 13.65
C LEU A 332 20.98 -26.76 14.09
N SER A 333 21.14 -27.72 15.01
CA SER A 333 20.08 -28.56 15.55
C SER A 333 18.86 -27.77 16.10
N PRO A 334 19.02 -26.73 16.93
CA PRO A 334 17.89 -25.95 17.43
C PRO A 334 17.23 -25.05 16.37
N VAL A 335 17.93 -24.72 15.28
CA VAL A 335 17.41 -23.86 14.20
C VAL A 335 16.55 -24.66 13.21
N LEU A 336 16.83 -25.95 13.04
CA LEU A 336 16.12 -26.86 12.14
C LEU A 336 14.59 -26.90 12.35
N PRO A 337 14.05 -27.06 13.57
CA PRO A 337 12.60 -27.04 13.78
C PRO A 337 11.98 -25.67 13.45
N LEU A 338 12.65 -24.56 13.75
CA LEU A 338 12.18 -23.22 13.40
C LEU A 338 12.12 -23.02 11.88
N VAL A 339 13.14 -23.48 11.16
CA VAL A 339 13.16 -23.43 9.68
C VAL A 339 12.06 -24.32 9.10
N LEU A 340 11.79 -25.50 9.68
CA LEU A 340 10.69 -26.36 9.24
C LEU A 340 9.32 -25.73 9.47
N GLU A 341 9.11 -25.06 10.60
CA GLU A 341 7.88 -24.32 10.86
C GLU A 341 7.70 -23.14 9.89
N ARG A 342 8.78 -22.37 9.63
CA ARG A 342 8.77 -21.32 8.62
C ARG A 342 8.52 -21.87 7.22
N LEU A 343 9.12 -23.00 6.84
CA LEU A 343 8.85 -23.65 5.56
C LEU A 343 7.42 -24.17 5.47
N ARG A 344 6.81 -24.60 6.59
CA ARG A 344 5.41 -25.02 6.63
C ARG A 344 4.46 -23.84 6.42
N THR A 345 4.71 -22.68 7.02
CA THR A 345 3.91 -21.47 6.78
C THR A 345 4.14 -20.95 5.36
N LEU A 346 5.39 -20.93 4.91
CA LEU A 346 5.79 -20.53 3.56
C LEU A 346 5.24 -21.48 2.49
N ARG A 347 5.07 -22.77 2.78
CA ARG A 347 4.46 -23.75 1.85
C ARG A 347 3.07 -23.31 1.42
N LEU A 348 2.26 -22.78 2.34
CA LEU A 348 0.93 -22.28 2.01
C LEU A 348 1.02 -21.12 1.01
N VAL A 349 1.95 -20.19 1.24
CA VAL A 349 2.22 -19.06 0.35
C VAL A 349 2.75 -19.52 -1.01
N HIS A 350 3.67 -20.49 -1.05
CA HIS A 350 4.16 -21.04 -2.31
C HIS A 350 3.07 -21.77 -3.09
N THR A 351 2.21 -22.52 -2.42
CA THR A 351 1.08 -23.18 -3.09
C THR A 351 0.07 -22.17 -3.61
N SER A 352 -0.21 -21.10 -2.88
CA SER A 352 -1.11 -20.04 -3.36
C SER A 352 -0.48 -19.23 -4.49
N ALA A 353 0.84 -18.98 -4.44
CA ALA A 353 1.58 -18.34 -5.53
C ALA A 353 1.56 -19.19 -6.80
N TRP A 354 1.74 -20.50 -6.67
CA TRP A 354 1.64 -21.43 -7.81
C TRP A 354 0.22 -21.47 -8.39
N GLN A 355 -0.81 -21.52 -7.55
CA GLN A 355 -2.21 -21.43 -8.01
C GLN A 355 -2.51 -20.09 -8.69
N ALA A 356 -1.95 -18.99 -8.18
CA ALA A 356 -2.10 -17.67 -8.81
C ALA A 356 -1.43 -17.62 -10.18
N ASP A 357 -0.26 -18.25 -10.34
CA ASP A 357 0.43 -18.38 -11.63
C ASP A 357 -0.41 -19.19 -12.64
N GLU A 358 -1.03 -20.29 -12.21
CA GLU A 358 -1.95 -21.07 -13.05
C GLU A 358 -3.18 -20.24 -13.48
N VAL A 359 -3.78 -19.49 -12.54
CA VAL A 359 -4.91 -18.61 -12.86
C VAL A 359 -4.50 -17.45 -13.78
N LEU A 360 -3.30 -16.90 -13.62
CA LEU A 360 -2.78 -15.84 -14.48
C LEU A 360 -2.50 -16.33 -15.90
N THR A 361 -1.89 -17.52 -16.05
CA THR A 361 -1.68 -18.13 -17.37
C THR A 361 -2.99 -18.51 -18.04
N GLU A 362 -4.00 -18.98 -17.29
CA GLU A 362 -5.35 -19.17 -17.83
C GLU A 362 -5.99 -17.85 -18.26
N LEU A 363 -5.85 -16.80 -17.46
CA LEU A 363 -6.38 -15.48 -17.77
C LEU A 363 -5.71 -14.88 -19.02
N GLU A 364 -4.40 -15.01 -19.16
CA GLU A 364 -3.64 -14.61 -20.34
C GLU A 364 -4.15 -15.36 -21.59
N SER A 365 -4.36 -16.67 -21.48
CA SER A 365 -4.95 -17.46 -22.57
C SER A 365 -6.36 -16.99 -22.94
N ARG A 366 -7.20 -16.67 -21.95
CA ARG A 366 -8.56 -16.14 -22.18
C ARG A 366 -8.51 -14.75 -22.82
N GLN A 367 -7.60 -13.88 -22.38
CA GLN A 367 -7.40 -12.54 -22.94
C GLN A 367 -6.95 -12.63 -24.41
N SER A 368 -6.00 -13.51 -24.73
CA SER A 368 -5.58 -13.76 -26.12
C SER A 368 -6.75 -14.22 -27.00
N LYS A 369 -7.61 -15.13 -26.50
CA LYS A 369 -8.80 -15.58 -27.24
C LYS A 369 -9.81 -14.46 -27.43
N GLN A 370 -10.05 -13.64 -26.40
CA GLN A 370 -10.93 -12.47 -26.50
C GLN A 370 -10.41 -11.47 -27.53
N GLU A 371 -9.10 -11.24 -27.58
CA GLU A 371 -8.50 -10.36 -28.60
C GLU A 371 -8.73 -10.92 -30.02
N GLU A 372 -8.60 -12.23 -30.22
CA GLU A 372 -8.93 -12.88 -31.50
C GLU A 372 -10.42 -12.76 -31.85
N GLU A 373 -11.32 -12.92 -30.87
CA GLU A 373 -12.77 -12.75 -31.06
C GLU A 373 -13.12 -11.30 -31.41
N ILE A 374 -12.52 -10.31 -30.75
CA ILE A 374 -12.69 -8.90 -31.06
C ILE A 374 -12.24 -8.60 -32.49
N LYS A 375 -11.08 -9.13 -32.93
CA LYS A 375 -10.62 -8.99 -34.32
C LYS A 375 -11.60 -9.62 -35.32
N LYS A 376 -12.20 -10.77 -34.98
CA LYS A 376 -13.25 -11.38 -35.81
C LYS A 376 -14.51 -10.50 -35.87
N TRP A 377 -14.91 -9.89 -34.76
CA TRP A 377 -16.06 -9.00 -34.71
C TRP A 377 -15.82 -7.71 -35.49
N GLU A 378 -14.61 -7.17 -35.47
CA GLU A 378 -14.20 -6.03 -36.28
C GLU A 378 -14.32 -6.37 -37.78
N GLN A 379 -13.78 -7.51 -38.21
CA GLN A 379 -13.91 -7.98 -39.60
C GLN A 379 -15.38 -8.21 -40.01
N GLN A 380 -16.20 -8.77 -39.11
CA GLN A 380 -17.62 -8.95 -39.36
C GLN A 380 -18.37 -7.63 -39.44
N LEU A 381 -17.99 -6.63 -38.63
CA LEU A 381 -18.57 -5.30 -38.67
C LEU A 381 -18.22 -4.59 -39.99
N ASP A 382 -16.99 -4.71 -40.48
CA ASP A 382 -16.57 -4.17 -41.77
C ASP A 382 -17.38 -4.76 -42.93
N LEU A 383 -17.62 -6.09 -42.89
CA LEU A 383 -18.47 -6.76 -43.89
C LEU A 383 -19.92 -6.26 -43.82
N VAL A 384 -20.46 -6.11 -42.61
CA VAL A 384 -21.82 -5.57 -42.42
C VAL A 384 -21.88 -4.10 -42.87
N GLU A 385 -20.85 -3.30 -42.64
CA GLU A 385 -20.78 -1.92 -43.13
C GLU A 385 -20.76 -1.88 -44.66
N GLU A 386 -19.98 -2.76 -45.30
CA GLU A 386 -19.95 -2.87 -46.75
C GLU A 386 -21.31 -3.30 -47.32
N ASP A 387 -21.96 -4.27 -46.69
CA ASP A 387 -23.28 -4.74 -47.09
C ASP A 387 -24.36 -3.68 -46.84
N ILE A 388 -24.30 -2.93 -45.74
CA ILE A 388 -25.18 -1.76 -45.51
C ILE A 388 -24.97 -0.72 -46.61
N LYS A 389 -23.73 -0.41 -47.01
CA LYS A 389 -23.46 0.52 -48.13
C LYS A 389 -23.99 -0.01 -49.46
N LYS A 390 -23.90 -1.31 -49.72
CA LYS A 390 -24.50 -1.94 -50.92
C LYS A 390 -26.03 -1.84 -50.87
N HIS A 391 -26.64 -2.16 -49.74
CA HIS A 391 -28.08 -2.06 -49.54
C HIS A 391 -28.57 -0.61 -49.62
N GLU A 392 -27.83 0.36 -49.07
CA GLU A 392 -28.13 1.79 -49.18
C GLU A 392 -28.13 2.24 -50.65
N LYS A 393 -27.11 1.85 -51.43
CA LYS A 393 -27.06 2.14 -52.87
C LYS A 393 -28.22 1.48 -53.62
N ALA A 394 -28.55 0.23 -53.30
CA ALA A 394 -29.69 -0.46 -53.89
C ALA A 394 -31.02 0.23 -53.54
N VAL A 395 -31.20 0.65 -52.28
CA VAL A 395 -32.39 1.40 -51.83
C VAL A 395 -32.45 2.77 -52.50
N GLN A 396 -31.33 3.48 -52.62
CA GLN A 396 -31.28 4.76 -53.35
C GLN A 396 -31.64 4.59 -54.83
N GLY A 397 -31.19 3.49 -55.45
CA GLY A 397 -31.60 3.09 -56.80
C GLY A 397 -33.10 2.83 -56.90
N ASN A 398 -33.64 2.01 -55.99
CA ASN A 398 -35.06 1.69 -55.94
C ASN A 398 -35.93 2.94 -55.69
N VAL A 399 -35.51 3.84 -54.81
CA VAL A 399 -36.21 5.11 -54.54
C VAL A 399 -36.19 6.02 -55.77
N LYS A 400 -35.11 6.04 -56.56
CA LYS A 400 -35.08 6.78 -57.83
C LYS A 400 -36.07 6.20 -58.84
N VAL A 401 -36.10 4.87 -59.00
CA VAL A 401 -37.06 4.20 -59.90
C VAL A 401 -38.50 4.47 -59.47
N VAL A 402 -38.81 4.31 -58.18
CA VAL A 402 -40.14 4.63 -57.64
C VAL A 402 -40.47 6.11 -57.81
N GLY A 403 -39.49 7.01 -57.64
CA GLY A 403 -39.67 8.45 -57.87
C GLY A 403 -39.93 8.79 -59.35
N GLU A 404 -39.28 8.10 -60.28
CA GLU A 404 -39.54 8.21 -61.73
C GLU A 404 -40.92 7.66 -62.08
N ASP A 405 -41.31 6.52 -61.51
CA ASP A 405 -42.62 5.92 -61.70
C ASP A 405 -43.74 6.81 -61.15
N ILE A 406 -43.55 7.43 -59.97
CA ILE A 406 -44.49 8.40 -59.40
C ILE A 406 -44.59 9.64 -60.30
N LYS A 407 -43.47 10.19 -60.80
CA LYS A 407 -43.50 11.31 -61.74
C LYS A 407 -44.25 10.96 -63.03
N MET A 408 -44.01 9.77 -63.58
CA MET A 408 -44.75 9.30 -64.76
C MET A 408 -46.26 9.14 -64.47
N LEU A 409 -46.63 8.70 -63.26
CA LEU A 409 -48.03 8.65 -62.83
C LEU A 409 -48.62 10.06 -62.65
N GLU A 410 -47.89 10.98 -62.04
CA GLU A 410 -48.29 12.39 -61.91
C GLU A 410 -48.50 13.05 -63.27
N GLU A 411 -47.60 12.83 -64.22
CA GLU A 411 -47.74 13.34 -65.60
C GLU A 411 -48.96 12.75 -66.32
N LYS A 412 -49.22 11.45 -66.15
CA LYS A 412 -50.42 10.80 -66.72
C LYS A 412 -51.70 11.33 -66.08
N ILE A 413 -51.71 11.51 -64.76
CA ILE A 413 -52.85 12.11 -64.04
C ILE A 413 -53.07 13.56 -64.50
N ALA A 414 -52.00 14.34 -64.65
CA ALA A 414 -52.08 15.72 -65.15
C ALA A 414 -52.65 15.78 -66.58
N LYS A 415 -52.25 14.86 -67.47
CA LYS A 415 -52.83 14.74 -68.82
C LYS A 415 -54.32 14.40 -68.78
N LEU A 416 -54.73 13.43 -67.95
CA LEU A 416 -56.15 13.08 -67.78
C LEU A 416 -56.98 14.23 -67.19
N LEU A 417 -56.42 15.01 -66.26
CA LEU A 417 -57.06 16.20 -65.72
C LEU A 417 -57.16 17.35 -66.73
N ALA A 418 -56.24 17.43 -67.70
CA ALA A 418 -56.29 18.41 -68.77
C ALA A 418 -57.31 18.03 -69.86
N GLU A 419 -57.42 16.75 -70.21
CA GLU A 419 -58.42 16.23 -71.17
C GLU A 419 -59.85 16.27 -70.63
N GLY A 420 -60.06 16.23 -69.31
CA GLY A 420 -61.39 16.36 -68.69
C GLY A 420 -61.94 17.79 -68.59
N LYS A 421 -61.24 18.80 -69.15
CA LYS A 421 -61.61 20.23 -69.10
C LYS A 421 -62.06 20.81 -70.45
N GLU A 422 -62.07 20.02 -71.51
CA GLU A 422 -62.79 20.30 -72.76
C GLU A 422 -64.15 19.61 -72.75
#